data_AF-A0A565CHT2-F1
#
_entry.id   AF-A0A565CHT2-F1
#
_cell.length_a   1.000
_cell.length_b   1.000
_cell.length_c   1.000
_cell.angle_alpha   90.00
_cell.angle_beta   90.00
_cell.angle_gamma   90.00
#
_symmetry.space_group_name_H-M   'P 1'
#
loop_
_entity.id
_entity.type
_entity.pdbx_description
1 polymer ?
#
loop_
_entity_poly.entity_id
_entity_poly.type
_entity_poly.pdbx_seq_one_letter_code
_entity_poly.pdbx_strand_id
1 'polypeptide(L)'
;MAGENCECLSLSQAISNHDLQVLKDFFNRRLVAASVWTDAFETPLRKACLCGQLEVVKELLLHEMTTRPDQTVRDSTYCQILRLDVASGNGNLETVKELYENNHDLLDQEHSCSYGLAIPLVRASNVGHRETTDYLYEKTPLRVLMDDGGYWAICLLLDAVFNGFLVD
;
A
#
# COMPACT_ATOMS: atom_id res chain seq x y z
N MET A 1 -11.91 22.66 17.95
CA MET A 1 -12.76 23.52 17.10
C MET A 1 -12.00 24.41 16.10
N ALA A 2 -11.05 25.29 16.47
CA ALA A 2 -10.29 26.05 15.45
C ALA A 2 -9.14 25.25 14.79
N GLY A 3 -8.50 24.32 15.52
CA GLY A 3 -7.40 23.49 15.01
C GLY A 3 -7.85 22.41 13.99
N GLU A 4 -8.99 21.76 14.23
CA GLU A 4 -9.49 20.67 13.38
C GLU A 4 -9.85 21.11 11.95
N ASN A 5 -10.33 22.35 11.78
CA ASN A 5 -10.66 22.88 10.45
C ASN A 5 -9.41 23.24 9.62
N CYS A 6 -8.33 23.68 10.25
CA CYS A 6 -7.07 23.97 9.56
C CYS A 6 -6.37 22.68 9.12
N GLU A 7 -6.49 21.62 9.90
CA GLU A 7 -5.91 20.30 9.64
C GLU A 7 -6.65 19.51 8.53
N CYS A 8 -7.99 19.55 8.49
CA CYS A 8 -8.74 18.99 7.37
C CYS A 8 -8.48 19.73 6.04
N LEU A 9 -8.26 21.05 6.12
CA LEU A 9 -7.91 21.87 4.96
C LEU A 9 -6.51 21.53 4.43
N SER A 10 -5.53 21.38 5.32
CA SER A 10 -4.16 21.00 4.94
C SER A 10 -4.13 19.61 4.30
N LEU A 11 -4.92 18.67 4.80
CA LEU A 11 -5.00 17.33 4.22
C LEU A 11 -5.71 17.30 2.87
N SER A 12 -6.79 18.05 2.69
CA SER A 12 -7.45 18.22 1.37
C SER A 12 -6.50 18.80 0.32
N GLN A 13 -5.63 19.71 0.74
CA GLN A 13 -4.62 20.32 -0.12
C GLN A 13 -3.45 19.37 -0.42
N ALA A 14 -3.00 18.59 0.57
CA ALA A 14 -2.00 17.54 0.38
C ALA A 14 -2.48 16.47 -0.61
N ILE A 15 -3.74 16.03 -0.49
CA ILE A 15 -4.38 15.16 -1.47
C ILE A 15 -4.34 15.86 -2.83
N SER A 16 -4.85 17.08 -2.95
CA SER A 16 -4.88 17.78 -4.25
C SER A 16 -3.48 17.96 -4.89
N ASN A 17 -2.42 18.00 -4.09
CA ASN A 17 -1.02 18.13 -4.53
C ASN A 17 -0.28 16.80 -4.70
N HIS A 18 -0.95 15.65 -4.45
CA HIS A 18 -0.33 14.32 -4.43
C HIS A 18 0.83 14.18 -3.41
N ASP A 19 0.78 14.95 -2.31
CA ASP A 19 1.83 14.96 -1.30
C ASP A 19 1.61 13.82 -0.28
N LEU A 20 2.20 12.66 -0.59
CA LEU A 20 2.16 11.47 0.24
C LEU A 20 2.87 11.65 1.59
N GLN A 21 3.86 12.55 1.70
CA GLN A 21 4.58 12.73 2.95
C GLN A 21 3.76 13.51 3.96
N VAL A 22 3.09 14.58 3.52
CA VAL A 22 2.17 15.32 4.40
C VAL A 22 1.02 14.43 4.89
N LEU A 23 0.56 13.50 4.04
CA LEU A 23 -0.43 12.49 4.44
C LEU A 23 0.09 11.56 5.54
N LYS A 24 1.28 10.96 5.36
CA LYS A 24 1.90 10.09 6.37
C LYS A 24 2.13 10.81 7.70
N ASP A 25 2.65 12.03 7.64
CA ASP A 25 2.84 12.90 8.79
C ASP A 25 1.54 13.21 9.53
N PHE A 26 0.45 13.43 8.80
CA PHE A 26 -0.85 13.72 9.38
C PHE A 26 -1.40 12.50 10.13
N PHE A 27 -1.36 11.31 9.53
CA PHE A 27 -1.84 10.10 10.21
C PHE A 27 -1.04 9.81 11.48
N ASN A 28 0.29 9.95 11.41
CA ASN A 28 1.16 9.77 12.57
C ASN A 28 0.83 10.73 13.73
N ARG A 29 0.45 11.99 13.44
CA ARG A 29 0.06 12.98 14.47
C ARG A 29 -1.32 12.69 15.06
N ARG A 30 -2.28 12.22 14.26
CA ARG A 30 -3.64 11.94 14.71
C ARG A 30 -3.77 10.68 15.59
N LEU A 31 -2.78 9.79 15.57
CA LEU A 31 -2.67 8.67 16.52
C LEU A 31 -2.76 9.13 17.99
N VAL A 32 -2.49 10.40 18.27
CA VAL A 32 -2.47 10.97 19.64
C VAL A 32 -3.80 11.59 20.07
N ALA A 33 -4.75 11.90 19.16
CA ALA A 33 -5.84 12.87 19.43
C ALA A 33 -7.30 12.33 19.37
N ALA A 34 -7.54 11.02 19.38
CA ALA A 34 -8.83 10.40 19.03
C ALA A 34 -10.07 10.92 19.81
N SER A 35 -11.03 11.56 19.10
CA SER A 35 -12.43 11.67 19.56
C SER A 35 -13.51 11.89 18.47
N VAL A 36 -13.18 12.13 17.18
CA VAL A 36 -14.20 12.22 16.11
C VAL A 36 -13.72 11.47 14.86
N TRP A 37 -14.38 10.35 14.55
CA TRP A 37 -13.90 9.32 13.62
C TRP A 37 -14.48 9.40 12.20
N THR A 38 -15.72 9.83 12.03
CA THR A 38 -16.45 9.72 10.74
C THR A 38 -16.08 10.83 9.74
N ASP A 39 -16.14 12.10 10.11
CA ASP A 39 -15.94 13.21 9.16
C ASP A 39 -14.49 13.34 8.67
N ALA A 40 -13.55 12.91 9.50
CA ALA A 40 -12.12 13.03 9.26
C ALA A 40 -11.56 12.00 8.26
N PHE A 41 -12.31 10.94 7.98
CA PHE A 41 -11.90 9.89 7.05
C PHE A 41 -12.70 9.93 5.75
N GLU A 42 -14.01 10.17 5.84
CA GLU A 42 -14.90 10.23 4.68
C GLU A 42 -14.52 11.35 3.71
N THR A 43 -14.22 12.54 4.23
CA THR A 43 -13.88 13.71 3.40
C THR A 43 -12.57 13.51 2.63
N PRO A 44 -11.46 13.07 3.26
CA PRO A 44 -10.23 12.71 2.56
C PRO A 44 -10.39 11.59 1.54
N LEU A 45 -11.08 10.51 1.90
CA LEU A 45 -11.27 9.36 1.01
C LEU A 45 -12.05 9.77 -0.25
N ARG A 46 -13.16 10.50 -0.07
CA ARG A 46 -13.95 11.00 -1.19
C ARG A 46 -13.13 11.92 -2.09
N LYS A 47 -12.31 12.79 -1.51
CA LYS A 47 -11.44 13.70 -2.28
C LYS A 47 -10.38 12.93 -3.06
N ALA A 48 -9.70 11.97 -2.45
CA ALA A 48 -8.71 11.12 -3.10
C ALA A 48 -9.32 10.32 -4.27
N CYS A 49 -10.52 9.78 -4.08
CA CYS A 49 -11.28 9.12 -5.15
C CYS A 49 -11.60 10.07 -6.30
N LEU A 50 -12.08 11.30 -6.01
CA LEU A 50 -12.39 12.30 -7.05
C LEU A 50 -11.14 12.77 -7.81
N CYS A 51 -9.99 12.78 -7.16
CA CYS A 51 -8.70 13.13 -7.76
C CYS A 51 -8.02 11.93 -8.46
N GLY A 52 -8.60 10.73 -8.40
CA GLY A 52 -8.03 9.53 -9.03
C GLY A 52 -6.73 9.03 -8.37
N GLN A 53 -6.54 9.32 -7.08
CA GLN A 53 -5.29 9.05 -6.37
C GLN A 53 -5.33 7.68 -5.68
N LEU A 54 -5.15 6.63 -6.47
CA LEU A 54 -5.28 5.24 -6.00
C LEU A 54 -4.39 4.95 -4.79
N GLU A 55 -3.14 5.41 -4.80
CA GLU A 55 -2.16 5.22 -3.72
C GLU A 55 -2.64 5.85 -2.41
N VAL A 56 -3.15 7.09 -2.48
CA VAL A 56 -3.70 7.79 -1.33
C VAL A 56 -4.96 7.09 -0.81
N VAL A 57 -5.82 6.60 -1.71
CA VAL A 57 -7.00 5.83 -1.35
C VAL A 57 -6.63 4.55 -0.61
N LYS A 58 -5.62 3.81 -1.09
CA LYS A 58 -5.13 2.59 -0.43
C LYS A 58 -4.58 2.85 0.97
N GLU A 59 -3.75 3.89 1.12
CA GLU A 59 -3.21 4.31 2.41
C GLU A 59 -4.31 4.70 3.40
N LEU A 60 -5.28 5.49 2.93
CA LEU A 60 -6.47 5.85 3.71
C LEU A 60 -7.24 4.60 4.14
N LEU A 61 -7.62 3.73 3.21
CA LEU A 61 -8.38 2.52 3.52
C LEU A 61 -7.65 1.62 4.52
N LEU A 62 -6.33 1.43 4.34
CA LEU A 62 -5.50 0.67 5.27
C LEU A 62 -5.50 1.29 6.66
N HIS A 63 -5.35 2.62 6.74
CA HIS A 63 -5.40 3.33 8.01
C HIS A 63 -6.77 3.16 8.70
N GLU A 64 -7.87 3.27 7.96
CA GLU A 64 -9.20 3.04 8.51
C GLU A 64 -9.36 1.61 9.04
N MET A 65 -8.94 0.62 8.27
CA MET A 65 -9.05 -0.80 8.63
C MET A 65 -8.21 -1.16 9.86
N THR A 66 -7.04 -0.54 10.02
CA THR A 66 -6.12 -0.81 11.14
C THR A 66 -6.47 -0.04 12.41
N THR A 67 -7.08 1.15 12.29
CA THR A 67 -7.45 1.97 13.44
C THR A 67 -8.83 1.64 14.01
N ARG A 68 -9.74 1.09 13.19
CA ARG A 68 -11.06 0.63 13.67
C ARG A 68 -10.88 -0.33 14.85
N PRO A 69 -11.71 -0.24 15.91
CA PRO A 69 -11.59 -1.11 17.09
C PRO A 69 -11.91 -2.58 16.78
N ASP A 70 -12.60 -2.84 15.66
CA ASP A 70 -12.99 -4.17 15.21
C ASP A 70 -11.77 -5.01 14.75
N GLN A 71 -11.43 -6.02 15.55
CA GLN A 71 -10.34 -6.94 15.27
C GLN A 71 -10.59 -7.79 14.01
N THR A 72 -11.85 -8.08 13.67
CA THR A 72 -12.18 -8.94 12.52
C THR A 72 -11.81 -8.30 11.19
N VAL A 73 -11.88 -6.97 11.11
CA VAL A 73 -11.45 -6.21 9.93
C VAL A 73 -9.93 -6.21 9.82
N ARG A 74 -9.22 -5.99 10.94
CA ARG A 74 -7.76 -5.97 10.99
C ARG A 74 -7.13 -7.29 10.53
N ASP A 75 -7.70 -8.39 10.98
CA ASP A 75 -7.18 -9.73 10.69
C ASP A 75 -7.69 -10.29 9.36
N SER A 76 -8.56 -9.56 8.65
CA SER A 76 -9.05 -10.00 7.36
C SER A 76 -7.92 -10.17 6.34
N THR A 77 -8.04 -11.18 5.48
CA THR A 77 -7.08 -11.45 4.41
C THR A 77 -6.91 -10.22 3.50
N TYR A 78 -8.00 -9.51 3.22
CA TYR A 78 -7.95 -8.27 2.42
C TYR A 78 -7.10 -7.18 3.09
N CYS A 79 -7.26 -6.94 4.39
CA CYS A 79 -6.46 -5.96 5.13
C CYS A 79 -4.97 -6.32 5.07
N GLN A 80 -4.62 -7.60 5.24
CA GLN A 80 -3.23 -8.07 5.16
C GLN A 80 -2.64 -7.90 3.75
N ILE A 81 -3.40 -8.26 2.70
CA ILE A 81 -2.98 -8.07 1.30
C ILE A 81 -2.80 -6.58 0.98
N LEU A 82 -3.76 -5.73 1.38
CA LEU A 82 -3.66 -4.29 1.17
C LEU A 82 -2.45 -3.70 1.90
N ARG A 83 -2.19 -4.15 3.13
CA ARG A 83 -1.01 -3.72 3.91
C ARG A 83 0.28 -4.11 3.22
N LEU A 84 0.34 -5.32 2.63
CA LEU A 84 1.50 -5.80 1.88
C LEU A 84 1.70 -5.02 0.58
N ASP A 85 0.64 -4.73 -0.19
CA ASP A 85 0.70 -3.90 -1.41
C ASP A 85 1.22 -2.50 -1.09
N VAL A 86 0.67 -1.84 -0.06
CA VAL A 86 1.10 -0.52 0.39
C VAL A 86 2.56 -0.53 0.86
N ALA A 87 2.95 -1.52 1.67
CA ALA A 87 4.33 -1.63 2.15
C ALA A 87 5.32 -1.85 0.99
N SER A 88 4.97 -2.70 0.03
CA SER A 88 5.78 -3.00 -1.16
C SER A 88 5.92 -1.77 -2.06
N GLY A 89 4.82 -1.07 -2.31
CA GLY A 89 4.81 0.16 -3.09
C GLY A 89 5.51 1.34 -2.43
N ASN A 90 5.70 1.30 -1.11
CA ASN A 90 6.48 2.28 -0.35
C ASN A 90 7.95 1.87 -0.16
N GLY A 91 8.33 0.65 -0.53
CA GLY A 91 9.67 0.10 -0.27
C GLY A 91 9.97 -0.13 1.20
N ASN A 92 8.93 -0.31 2.04
CA ASN A 92 9.09 -0.56 3.46
C ASN A 92 9.40 -2.04 3.71
N LEU A 93 10.67 -2.41 3.50
CA LEU A 93 11.17 -3.78 3.62
C LEU A 93 10.90 -4.40 5.00
N GLU A 94 10.97 -3.61 6.07
CA GLU A 94 10.75 -4.10 7.44
C GLU A 94 9.31 -4.58 7.63
N THR A 95 8.33 -3.78 7.18
CA THR A 95 6.91 -4.19 7.22
C THR A 95 6.63 -5.36 6.27
N VAL A 96 7.25 -5.39 5.09
CA VAL A 96 7.12 -6.54 4.17
C VAL A 96 7.61 -7.84 4.82
N LYS A 97 8.78 -7.79 5.49
CA LYS A 97 9.32 -8.93 6.25
C LYS A 97 8.38 -9.35 7.37
N GLU A 98 7.94 -8.41 8.20
CA GLU A 98 7.01 -8.68 9.30
C GLU A 98 5.73 -9.39 8.81
N LEU A 99 5.12 -8.90 7.73
CA LEU A 99 3.91 -9.49 7.17
C LEU A 99 4.16 -10.90 6.62
N TYR A 100 5.27 -11.09 5.92
CA TYR A 100 5.63 -12.40 5.38
C TYR A 100 5.87 -13.43 6.50
N GLU A 101 6.56 -13.06 7.58
CA GLU A 101 6.81 -13.95 8.71
C GLU A 101 5.53 -14.29 9.48
N ASN A 102 4.57 -13.37 9.53
CA ASN A 102 3.26 -13.62 10.15
C ASN A 102 2.37 -14.52 9.28
N ASN A 103 2.48 -14.44 7.95
CA ASN A 103 1.67 -15.21 7.03
C ASN A 103 2.38 -15.39 5.66
N HIS A 104 3.00 -16.55 5.46
CA HIS A 104 3.72 -16.87 4.23
C HIS A 104 2.80 -17.01 3.01
N ASP A 105 1.53 -17.36 3.21
CA ASP A 105 0.56 -17.62 2.14
C ASP A 105 0.19 -16.33 1.37
N LEU A 106 0.55 -15.16 1.92
CA LEU A 106 0.32 -13.86 1.27
C LEU A 106 1.03 -13.72 -0.08
N LEU A 107 2.12 -14.47 -0.31
CA LEU A 107 2.86 -14.45 -1.58
C LEU A 107 2.53 -15.63 -2.49
N ASP A 108 1.70 -16.57 -2.05
CA ASP A 108 1.41 -17.81 -2.76
C ASP A 108 0.04 -17.81 -3.48
N GLN A 109 -0.63 -16.66 -3.51
CA GLN A 109 -1.96 -16.56 -4.09
C GLN A 109 -1.88 -16.50 -5.63
N GLU A 110 -2.10 -17.66 -6.26
CA GLU A 110 -2.48 -17.76 -7.67
C GLU A 110 -3.75 -16.92 -7.87
N HIS A 111 -3.77 -16.04 -8.87
CA HIS A 111 -4.73 -14.94 -9.00
C HIS A 111 -4.52 -13.78 -8.03
N SER A 112 -3.28 -13.34 -7.81
CA SER A 112 -2.96 -12.12 -7.05
C SER A 112 -3.62 -10.83 -7.58
N CYS A 113 -4.28 -10.88 -8.74
CA CYS A 113 -5.26 -9.88 -9.18
C CYS A 113 -6.55 -9.86 -8.32
N SER A 114 -6.68 -10.71 -7.30
CA SER A 114 -7.77 -10.61 -6.33
C SER A 114 -7.75 -9.18 -5.78
N TYR A 115 -8.86 -8.46 -5.92
CA TYR A 115 -8.99 -7.04 -5.58
C TYR A 115 -8.31 -6.02 -6.52
N GLY A 116 -7.83 -6.43 -7.70
CA GLY A 116 -7.23 -5.54 -8.70
C GLY A 116 -5.87 -4.98 -8.30
N LEU A 117 -5.17 -5.66 -7.40
CA LEU A 117 -3.83 -5.32 -6.95
C LEU A 117 -2.78 -6.05 -7.78
N ALA A 118 -1.58 -5.48 -7.84
CA ALA A 118 -0.44 -6.17 -8.43
C ALA A 118 0.19 -7.14 -7.41
N ILE A 119 0.89 -8.16 -7.89
CA ILE A 119 1.70 -8.98 -6.97
C ILE A 119 2.70 -8.07 -6.24
N PRO A 120 2.97 -8.30 -4.93
CA PRO A 120 3.85 -7.44 -4.13
C PRO A 120 5.21 -7.19 -4.79
N LEU A 121 5.79 -8.23 -5.39
CA LEU A 121 7.06 -8.17 -6.12
C LEU A 121 7.03 -7.14 -7.26
N VAL A 122 6.03 -7.22 -8.13
CA VAL A 122 5.86 -6.28 -9.26
C VAL A 122 5.50 -4.89 -8.76
N ARG A 123 4.73 -4.78 -7.67
CA ARG A 123 4.43 -3.49 -7.05
C ARG A 123 5.71 -2.79 -6.57
N ALA A 124 6.63 -3.50 -5.91
CA ALA A 124 7.90 -2.94 -5.48
C ALA A 124 8.83 -2.61 -6.66
N SER A 125 8.90 -3.48 -7.66
CA SER A 125 9.76 -3.25 -8.84
C SER A 125 9.30 -2.07 -9.67
N ASN A 126 7.98 -1.91 -9.84
CA ASN A 126 7.42 -0.84 -10.65
C ASN A 126 7.76 0.55 -10.11
N VAL A 127 7.86 0.68 -8.79
CA VAL A 127 8.26 1.93 -8.12
C VAL A 127 9.80 2.07 -8.04
N GLY A 128 10.56 0.98 -8.27
CA GLY A 128 12.02 1.00 -8.25
C GLY A 128 12.65 0.68 -6.89
N HIS A 129 11.92 0.07 -5.96
CA HIS A 129 12.40 -0.25 -4.62
C HIS A 129 13.25 -1.52 -4.58
N ARG A 130 14.49 -1.43 -5.09
CA ARG A 130 15.43 -2.57 -5.26
C ARG A 130 15.48 -3.54 -4.08
N GLU A 131 15.83 -3.08 -2.88
CA GLU A 131 15.98 -3.98 -1.72
C GLU A 131 14.70 -4.75 -1.39
N THR A 132 13.54 -4.12 -1.60
CA THR A 132 12.23 -4.75 -1.40
C THR A 132 11.91 -5.72 -2.53
N THR A 133 12.23 -5.35 -3.77
CA THR A 133 12.10 -6.22 -4.95
C THR A 133 12.95 -7.48 -4.80
N ASP A 134 14.22 -7.36 -4.41
CA ASP A 134 15.13 -8.50 -4.26
C ASP A 134 14.62 -9.48 -3.20
N TYR A 135 14.22 -8.96 -2.04
CA TYR A 135 13.62 -9.77 -0.98
C TYR A 135 12.35 -10.49 -1.46
N LEU A 136 11.43 -9.77 -2.12
CA LEU A 136 10.19 -10.35 -2.62
C LEU A 136 10.44 -11.36 -3.74
N TYR A 137 11.48 -11.17 -4.56
CA TYR A 137 11.86 -12.10 -5.62
C TYR A 137 12.26 -13.46 -5.04
N GLU A 138 13.04 -13.47 -3.96
CA GLU A 138 13.42 -14.71 -3.27
C GLU A 138 12.22 -15.45 -2.66
N LYS A 139 11.16 -14.73 -2.28
CA LYS A 139 10.00 -15.29 -1.57
C LYS A 139 8.81 -15.59 -2.47
N THR A 140 8.74 -15.00 -3.66
CA THR A 140 7.61 -15.16 -4.58
C THR A 140 7.78 -16.46 -5.38
N PRO A 141 6.85 -17.42 -5.29
CA PRO A 141 6.91 -18.64 -6.08
C PRO A 141 6.86 -18.36 -7.58
N LEU A 142 7.67 -19.08 -8.37
CA LEU A 142 7.68 -18.93 -9.83
C LEU A 142 6.31 -19.17 -10.47
N ARG A 143 5.46 -20.04 -9.89
CA ARG A 143 4.09 -20.27 -10.37
C ARG A 143 3.24 -19.01 -10.35
N VAL A 144 3.39 -18.15 -9.33
CA VAL A 144 2.64 -16.89 -9.18
C VAL A 144 3.12 -15.87 -10.22
N LEU A 145 4.43 -15.81 -10.47
CA LEU A 145 5.00 -14.97 -11.53
C LEU A 145 4.56 -15.40 -12.94
N MET A 146 4.39 -16.71 -13.14
CA MET A 146 3.99 -17.31 -14.40
C MET A 146 2.47 -17.46 -14.57
N ASP A 147 1.68 -16.99 -13.60
CA ASP A 147 0.22 -16.94 -13.68
C ASP A 147 -0.24 -16.04 -14.85
N ASP A 148 -1.44 -16.28 -15.36
CA ASP A 148 -2.05 -15.57 -16.50
C ASP A 148 -1.08 -15.43 -17.71
N GLY A 149 -0.40 -16.53 -18.06
CA GLY A 149 0.54 -16.57 -19.17
C GLY A 149 1.86 -15.83 -18.92
N GLY A 150 2.20 -15.56 -17.66
CA GLY A 150 3.43 -14.86 -17.28
C GLY A 150 3.34 -13.34 -17.39
N TYR A 151 2.14 -12.78 -17.30
CA TYR A 151 1.93 -11.32 -17.27
C TYR A 151 2.84 -10.64 -16.25
N TRP A 152 2.89 -11.16 -15.01
CA TRP A 152 3.72 -10.59 -13.95
C TRP A 152 5.22 -10.74 -14.22
N ALA A 153 5.66 -11.87 -14.77
CA ALA A 153 7.05 -12.05 -15.18
C ALA A 153 7.48 -11.03 -16.25
N ILE A 154 6.59 -10.71 -17.20
CA ILE A 154 6.85 -9.67 -18.22
C ILE A 154 6.93 -8.29 -17.57
N CYS A 155 6.00 -7.93 -16.69
CA CYS A 155 6.05 -6.67 -15.94
C CYS A 155 7.35 -6.53 -15.15
N LEU A 156 7.73 -7.56 -14.39
CA LEU A 156 8.97 -7.56 -13.61
C LEU A 156 10.21 -7.35 -14.49
N LEU A 157 10.27 -8.01 -15.66
CA LEU A 157 11.38 -7.83 -16.60
C LEU A 157 11.44 -6.39 -17.12
N LEU A 158 10.30 -5.80 -17.49
CA LEU A 158 10.23 -4.42 -17.95
C LEU A 158 10.67 -3.44 -16.85
N ASP A 159 10.19 -3.63 -15.62
CA ASP A 159 10.57 -2.83 -14.47
C ASP A 159 12.06 -2.96 -14.16
N ALA A 160 12.62 -4.17 -14.27
CA ALA A 160 14.05 -4.43 -14.03
C ALA A 160 14.94 -3.72 -15.06
N VAL A 161 14.51 -3.66 -16.32
CA VAL A 161 15.21 -2.89 -17.37
C VAL A 161 15.09 -1.40 -17.08
N PHE A 162 13.89 -0.91 -16.78
CA PHE A 162 13.63 0.52 -16.59
C PHE A 162 14.34 1.09 -15.35
N ASN A 163 14.33 0.36 -14.24
CA ASN A 163 14.92 0.77 -12.98
C ASN A 163 16.40 0.35 -12.84
N GLY A 164 16.98 -0.27 -13.87
CA GLY A 164 18.39 -0.66 -13.89
C GLY A 164 18.75 -1.78 -12.91
N PHE A 165 17.83 -2.70 -12.64
CA PHE A 165 18.07 -3.82 -11.73
C PHE A 165 19.05 -4.86 -12.28
N LEU A 166 19.21 -4.93 -13.61
CA LEU A 166 20.01 -5.94 -14.31
C LEU A 166 21.52 -5.68 -14.37
N VAL A 167 21.99 -4.54 -13.84
CA VAL A 167 23.41 -4.15 -13.89
C VAL A 167 23.88 -3.88 -12.47
N ASP A 168 24.89 -4.64 -12.03
CA ASP A 168 25.61 -4.44 -10.75
C ASP A 168 26.65 -3.31 -10.86
#